data_AF-A0A2A4LG14-F1
#
_entry.id   AF-A0A2A4LG14-F1
#
_cell.length_a   1.000
_cell.length_b   1.000
_cell.length_c   1.000
_cell.angle_alpha   90.00
_cell.angle_beta   90.00
_cell.angle_gamma   90.00
#
_symmetry.space_group_name_H-M   'P 1'
#
loop_
_entity.id
_entity.type
_entity.pdbx_description
1 polymer ?
#
loop_
_entity_poly.entity_id
_entity_poly.type
_entity_poly.pdbx_seq_one_letter_code
_entity_poly.pdbx_strand_id
1 'polypeptide(L)'
;MVKQLRDSIDSSALAEPQLLLTHITRSCNLSKILEKGYLETTDCKVFKSNLLYFYYGRAEYREFADSVTANSNLKPICIILKGIQNDEIETTFPFDSGAFDRNGGLKDIFFQHIHNVEELSIGKDVFSAQKLVKCFYENNDNYINFYPVHRQSDPFEEPDVECYNRLVLGHSKGELDGRSSTIEIISNKNIPTSNIIAIIAPNDFKNSHSLKNKLDTLGIELQFYFSRSPQMVDNFSSVIQHCFNQFQDAHVQAN
;
A
#
# COMPACT_ATOMS: atom_id res chain seq x y z
N MET A 1 24.55 -10.09 18.76
CA MET A 1 23.09 -10.24 18.63
C MET A 1 22.76 -9.71 17.26
N VAL A 2 22.15 -10.53 16.41
CA VAL A 2 21.77 -10.11 15.05
C VAL A 2 20.63 -9.10 15.18
N LYS A 3 20.77 -7.92 14.57
CA LYS A 3 19.74 -6.88 14.59
C LYS A 3 18.69 -7.17 13.53
N GLN A 4 17.42 -7.05 13.91
CA GLN A 4 16.32 -7.13 12.96
C GLN A 4 16.18 -5.82 12.19
N LEU A 5 15.50 -5.85 11.05
CA LEU A 5 15.21 -4.65 10.26
C LEU A 5 14.53 -3.55 11.11
N ARG A 6 13.61 -3.92 12.01
CA ARG A 6 12.96 -3.00 12.95
C ARG A 6 13.97 -2.24 13.81
N ASP A 7 14.91 -2.95 14.42
CA ASP A 7 15.93 -2.34 15.29
C ASP A 7 16.78 -1.32 14.51
N SER A 8 16.99 -1.59 13.22
CA SER A 8 17.81 -0.76 12.34
C SER A 8 17.17 0.59 11.98
N ILE A 9 15.84 0.69 12.04
CA ILE A 9 15.09 1.91 11.72
C ILE A 9 14.64 2.68 12.96
N ASP A 10 14.74 2.09 14.16
CA ASP A 10 14.12 2.64 15.37
C ASP A 10 14.66 4.03 15.76
N SER A 11 15.95 4.28 15.48
CA SER A 11 16.61 5.58 15.71
C SER A 11 16.44 6.58 14.55
N SER A 12 15.81 6.19 13.44
CA SER A 12 15.60 7.08 12.31
C SER A 12 14.59 8.16 12.66
N ALA A 13 14.81 9.36 12.12
CA ALA A 13 13.80 10.41 12.12
C ALA A 13 12.57 9.97 11.31
N LEU A 14 11.44 10.66 11.49
CA LEU A 14 10.26 10.46 10.65
C LEU A 14 10.47 11.15 9.30
N ALA A 15 10.04 10.49 8.21
CA ALA A 15 9.84 11.16 6.94
C ALA A 15 8.51 11.94 6.99
N GLU A 16 8.59 13.26 6.86
CA GLU A 16 7.45 14.17 6.96
C GLU A 16 7.11 14.79 5.60
N PRO A 17 5.83 15.10 5.33
CA PRO A 17 4.66 14.77 6.17
C PRO A 17 4.32 13.27 6.13
N GLN A 18 3.45 12.80 7.03
CA GLN A 18 2.87 11.46 6.90
C GLN A 18 2.13 11.33 5.54
N LEU A 19 2.46 10.28 4.77
CA LEU A 19 1.79 9.98 3.51
C LEU A 19 0.42 9.35 3.75
N LEU A 20 -0.44 9.44 2.73
CA LEU A 20 -1.79 8.89 2.75
C LEU A 20 -1.77 7.37 2.67
N LEU A 21 -2.82 6.74 3.18
CA LEU A 21 -3.00 5.29 3.06
C LEU A 21 -3.93 4.98 1.90
N THR A 22 -3.66 3.89 1.19
CA THR A 22 -4.56 3.40 0.13
C THR A 22 -5.07 2.01 0.43
N HIS A 23 -6.33 1.76 0.09
CA HIS A 23 -6.94 0.43 0.07
C HIS A 23 -7.54 0.20 -1.32
N ILE A 24 -7.12 -0.85 -2.00
CA ILE A 24 -7.57 -1.14 -3.37
C ILE A 24 -8.46 -2.38 -3.35
N THR A 25 -9.63 -2.24 -3.98
CA THR A 25 -10.62 -3.32 -4.08
C THR A 25 -11.39 -3.20 -5.39
N ARG A 26 -12.31 -4.12 -5.67
CA ARG A 26 -13.17 -4.05 -6.86
C ARG A 26 -14.28 -3.01 -6.69
N SER A 27 -14.64 -2.35 -7.79
CA SER A 27 -15.75 -1.38 -7.83
C SER A 27 -17.08 -1.95 -7.31
N CYS A 28 -17.34 -3.24 -7.52
CA CYS A 28 -18.55 -3.90 -7.01
C CYS A 28 -18.67 -3.91 -5.48
N ASN A 29 -17.57 -3.70 -4.75
CA ASN A 29 -17.57 -3.64 -3.30
C ASN A 29 -17.95 -2.25 -2.78
N LEU A 30 -17.91 -1.21 -3.62
CA LEU A 30 -18.11 0.17 -3.19
C LEU A 30 -19.48 0.40 -2.56
N SER A 31 -20.56 -0.07 -3.18
CA SER A 31 -21.91 0.10 -2.63
C SER A 31 -22.02 -0.53 -1.24
N LYS A 32 -21.49 -1.75 -1.08
CA LYS A 32 -21.49 -2.45 0.21
C LYS A 32 -20.69 -1.70 1.28
N ILE A 33 -19.52 -1.16 0.93
CA ILE A 33 -18.71 -0.35 1.84
C ILE A 33 -19.48 0.89 2.30
N LEU A 34 -20.10 1.62 1.37
CA LEU A 34 -20.86 2.83 1.67
C LEU A 34 -22.16 2.56 2.43
N GLU A 35 -22.79 1.41 2.21
CA GLU A 35 -23.99 0.96 2.94
C GLU A 35 -23.65 0.55 4.38
N LYS A 36 -22.55 -0.19 4.56
CA LYS A 36 -22.07 -0.62 5.88
C LYS A 36 -21.50 0.54 6.71
N GLY A 37 -20.93 1.55 6.05
CA GLY A 37 -20.24 2.67 6.71
C GLY A 37 -18.85 2.32 7.24
N TYR A 38 -18.28 1.19 6.80
CA TYR A 38 -16.91 0.79 7.14
C TYR A 38 -16.27 -0.07 6.03
N LEU A 39 -14.93 -0.03 5.98
CA LEU A 39 -14.09 -1.01 5.30
C LEU A 39 -14.02 -2.26 6.18
N GLU A 40 -14.41 -3.40 5.61
CA GLU A 40 -14.56 -4.65 6.35
C GLU A 40 -13.31 -5.51 6.24
N THR A 41 -12.86 -6.07 7.36
CA THR A 41 -11.81 -7.10 7.39
C THR A 41 -12.26 -8.37 6.67
N THR A 42 -11.33 -9.05 5.98
CA THR A 42 -11.59 -10.31 5.28
C THR A 42 -10.69 -11.42 5.81
N ASP A 43 -11.18 -12.66 5.73
CA ASP A 43 -10.41 -13.84 6.16
C ASP A 43 -9.11 -13.97 5.35
N CYS A 44 -7.98 -13.86 6.04
CA CYS A 44 -6.66 -14.03 5.46
C CYS A 44 -6.18 -15.46 5.63
N LYS A 45 -5.89 -16.14 4.52
CA LYS A 45 -5.36 -17.51 4.53
C LYS A 45 -3.94 -17.63 5.07
N VAL A 46 -3.13 -16.57 4.95
CA VAL A 46 -1.73 -16.54 5.41
C VAL A 46 -1.72 -16.44 6.94
N PHE A 47 -2.35 -15.40 7.49
CA PHE A 47 -2.35 -15.10 8.92
C PHE A 47 -3.51 -15.74 9.71
N LYS A 48 -4.42 -16.48 9.03
CA LYS A 48 -5.58 -17.17 9.61
C LYS A 48 -6.42 -16.27 10.53
N SER A 49 -6.62 -15.03 10.10
CA SER A 49 -7.32 -13.98 10.85
C SER A 49 -8.03 -13.04 9.90
N ASN A 50 -9.04 -12.31 10.40
CA ASN A 50 -9.73 -11.30 9.63
C ASN A 50 -8.88 -10.03 9.59
N LEU A 51 -8.41 -9.65 8.41
CA LEU A 51 -7.47 -8.55 8.20
C LEU A 51 -7.96 -7.57 7.14
N LEU A 52 -7.50 -6.34 7.24
CA LEU A 52 -7.69 -5.28 6.26
C LEU A 52 -6.33 -4.65 5.94
N TYR A 53 -6.03 -4.53 4.65
CA TYR A 53 -4.72 -4.15 4.15
C TYR A 53 -4.75 -2.73 3.58
N PHE A 54 -3.71 -1.98 3.89
CA PHE A 54 -3.45 -0.65 3.37
C PHE A 54 -2.01 -0.55 2.86
N TYR A 55 -1.78 0.26 1.85
CA TYR A 55 -0.44 0.64 1.43
C TYR A 55 -0.13 2.07 1.86
N TYR A 56 1.09 2.29 2.36
CA TYR A 56 1.56 3.60 2.77
C TYR A 56 2.14 4.36 1.57
N GLY A 57 1.52 5.49 1.23
CA GLY A 57 2.04 6.46 0.26
C GLY A 57 2.09 6.00 -1.20
N ARG A 58 1.50 4.85 -1.53
CA ARG A 58 1.40 4.31 -2.89
C ARG A 58 0.09 3.55 -3.08
N ALA A 59 -0.37 3.45 -4.33
CA ALA A 59 -1.58 2.79 -4.78
C ALA A 59 -1.27 1.59 -5.69
N GLU A 60 -0.47 0.65 -5.16
CA GLU A 60 -0.04 -0.54 -5.90
C GLU A 60 -1.04 -1.69 -5.78
N TYR A 61 -1.38 -2.36 -6.90
CA TYR A 61 -2.36 -3.44 -6.91
C TYR A 61 -2.11 -4.49 -7.99
N ARG A 62 -2.32 -5.77 -7.66
CA ARG A 62 -2.13 -6.88 -8.63
C ARG A 62 -3.12 -8.04 -8.51
N GLU A 63 -4.18 -7.91 -7.74
CA GLU A 63 -5.05 -9.07 -7.46
C GLU A 63 -5.68 -9.69 -8.73
N PHE A 64 -5.64 -9.00 -9.89
CA PHE A 64 -6.20 -9.50 -11.16
C PHE A 64 -5.33 -9.31 -12.42
N ALA A 65 -4.00 -9.22 -12.27
CA ALA A 65 -3.03 -8.96 -13.36
C ALA A 65 -3.33 -9.66 -14.70
N ASP A 66 -3.76 -10.92 -14.62
CA ASP A 66 -3.94 -11.79 -15.79
C ASP A 66 -5.38 -11.83 -16.33
N SER A 67 -6.28 -10.97 -15.83
CA SER A 67 -7.67 -10.92 -16.30
C SER A 67 -7.94 -9.68 -17.12
N VAL A 68 -8.56 -9.87 -18.28
CA VAL A 68 -9.14 -8.81 -19.09
C VAL A 68 -10.61 -8.71 -18.73
N THR A 69 -11.10 -7.52 -18.39
CA THR A 69 -12.52 -7.32 -18.11
C THR A 69 -13.05 -6.06 -18.76
N ALA A 70 -14.17 -6.18 -19.47
CA ALA A 70 -14.98 -5.04 -19.90
C ALA A 70 -16.00 -4.63 -18.83
N ASN A 71 -16.19 -5.45 -17.79
CA ASN A 71 -17.17 -5.22 -16.73
C ASN A 71 -16.63 -4.19 -15.73
N SER A 72 -17.22 -3.00 -15.72
CA SER A 72 -16.82 -1.88 -14.85
C SER A 72 -16.90 -2.24 -13.36
N ASN A 73 -17.76 -3.17 -12.96
CA ASN A 73 -17.86 -3.66 -11.58
C ASN A 73 -16.63 -4.46 -11.11
N LEU A 74 -15.87 -5.01 -12.04
CA LEU A 74 -14.65 -5.77 -11.75
C LEU A 74 -13.38 -4.89 -11.83
N LYS A 75 -13.51 -3.65 -12.31
CA LYS A 75 -12.40 -2.70 -12.35
C LYS A 75 -12.02 -2.26 -10.92
N PRO A 76 -10.73 -2.03 -10.63
CA PRO A 76 -10.29 -1.60 -9.31
C PRO A 76 -10.79 -0.19 -8.97
N ILE A 77 -10.96 0.06 -7.68
CA ILE A 77 -11.07 1.39 -7.07
C ILE A 77 -9.96 1.53 -6.04
N CYS A 78 -9.40 2.73 -5.92
CA CYS A 78 -8.46 3.06 -4.85
C CYS A 78 -9.16 3.98 -3.85
N ILE A 79 -9.29 3.50 -2.62
CA ILE A 79 -9.85 4.23 -1.49
C ILE A 79 -8.69 4.87 -0.74
N ILE A 80 -8.76 6.18 -0.52
CA ILE A 80 -7.69 6.98 0.07
C ILE A 80 -8.12 7.42 1.47
N LEU A 81 -7.26 7.15 2.45
CA LEU A 81 -7.47 7.52 3.84
C LEU A 81 -6.37 8.50 4.28
N LYS A 82 -6.73 9.48 5.11
CA LYS A 82 -5.75 10.37 5.75
C LYS A 82 -4.82 9.60 6.70
N GLY A 83 -5.34 8.55 7.31
CA GLY A 83 -4.66 7.68 8.24
C GLY A 83 -5.66 6.78 8.97
N ILE A 84 -5.12 5.89 9.80
CA ILE A 84 -5.86 5.10 10.78
C ILE A 84 -5.16 5.28 12.13
N GLN A 85 -5.87 5.04 13.23
CA GLN A 85 -5.27 5.18 14.55
C GLN A 85 -4.25 4.06 14.79
N ASN A 86 -3.19 4.33 15.56
CA ASN A 86 -2.16 3.32 15.81
C ASN A 86 -2.72 2.09 16.56
N ASP A 87 -3.75 2.24 17.40
CA ASP A 87 -4.38 1.10 18.06
C ASP A 87 -5.27 0.27 17.12
N GLU A 88 -5.49 0.73 15.88
CA GLU A 88 -6.15 -0.02 14.81
C GLU A 88 -5.15 -0.80 13.95
N ILE A 89 -3.84 -0.55 14.09
CA ILE A 89 -2.79 -1.23 13.34
C ILE A 89 -2.37 -2.50 14.08
N GLU A 90 -2.56 -3.65 13.43
CA GLU A 90 -2.08 -4.94 13.93
C GLU A 90 -0.59 -5.12 13.67
N THR A 91 -0.12 -4.76 12.47
CA THR A 91 1.29 -4.83 12.08
C THR A 91 1.58 -3.97 10.85
N THR A 92 2.83 -3.59 10.69
CA THR A 92 3.37 -2.91 9.52
C THR A 92 4.51 -3.75 8.94
N PHE A 93 4.50 -3.95 7.63
CA PHE A 93 5.52 -4.66 6.89
C PHE A 93 6.25 -3.74 5.90
N PRO A 94 7.54 -3.96 5.65
CA PRO A 94 8.36 -3.12 4.78
C PRO A 94 8.08 -3.32 3.28
N PHE A 95 7.17 -4.25 2.95
CA PHE A 95 6.71 -4.64 1.60
C PHE A 95 5.34 -5.34 1.68
N ASP A 96 4.71 -5.65 0.54
CA ASP A 96 3.52 -6.50 0.42
C ASP A 96 3.80 -7.90 0.98
N SER A 97 3.29 -8.22 2.18
CA SER A 97 3.54 -9.50 2.85
C SER A 97 3.01 -10.69 2.05
N GLY A 98 2.00 -10.48 1.20
CA GLY A 98 1.48 -11.47 0.26
C GLY A 98 2.44 -11.83 -0.87
N ALA A 99 3.51 -11.06 -1.09
CA ALA A 99 4.59 -11.38 -2.04
C ALA A 99 5.71 -12.23 -1.42
N PHE A 100 5.74 -12.40 -0.10
CA PHE A 100 6.80 -13.10 0.61
C PHE A 100 6.84 -14.60 0.31
N ASP A 101 5.75 -15.33 0.59
CA ASP A 101 5.65 -16.80 0.51
C ASP A 101 5.17 -17.33 -0.86
N ARG A 102 5.14 -16.50 -1.90
CA ARG A 102 4.85 -17.00 -3.26
C ARG A 102 6.03 -17.81 -3.77
N ASN A 103 5.78 -18.83 -4.59
CA ASN A 103 6.86 -19.57 -5.28
C ASN A 103 7.64 -18.61 -6.19
N GLY A 104 8.95 -18.50 -5.99
CA GLY A 104 9.78 -17.47 -6.63
C GLY A 104 9.52 -16.05 -6.08
N GLY A 105 8.99 -15.96 -4.86
CA GLY A 105 8.67 -14.70 -4.16
C GLY A 105 9.86 -14.13 -3.40
N LEU A 106 9.59 -13.15 -2.52
CA LEU A 106 10.65 -12.42 -1.83
C LEU A 106 11.49 -13.31 -0.90
N LYS A 107 10.88 -14.35 -0.31
CA LYS A 107 11.59 -15.32 0.52
C LYS A 107 12.67 -16.06 -0.26
N ASP A 108 12.35 -16.56 -1.45
CA ASP A 108 13.27 -17.34 -2.26
C ASP A 108 14.42 -16.49 -2.83
N ILE A 109 14.14 -15.21 -3.11
CA ILE A 109 15.11 -14.31 -3.78
C ILE A 109 16.00 -13.56 -2.77
N PHE A 110 15.40 -13.04 -1.69
CA PHE A 110 16.07 -12.11 -0.78
C PHE A 110 16.15 -12.63 0.66
N PHE A 111 15.11 -13.30 1.17
CA PHE A 111 14.98 -13.60 2.60
C PHE A 111 15.02 -15.10 2.91
N GLN A 112 15.96 -15.84 2.33
CA GLN A 112 16.05 -17.31 2.48
C GLN A 112 16.29 -17.74 3.93
N HIS A 113 16.86 -16.87 4.77
CA HIS A 113 17.10 -17.13 6.19
C HIS A 113 15.90 -16.84 7.10
N ILE A 114 14.84 -16.21 6.57
CA ILE A 114 13.63 -15.86 7.33
C ILE A 114 12.62 -17.00 7.24
N HIS A 115 12.13 -17.47 8.39
CA HIS A 115 11.20 -18.59 8.42
C HIS A 115 9.75 -18.15 8.17
N ASN A 116 9.33 -17.07 8.82
CA ASN A 116 7.98 -16.50 8.70
C ASN A 116 8.02 -14.98 8.43
N VAL A 117 7.00 -14.46 7.73
CA VAL A 117 6.99 -13.04 7.32
C VAL A 117 6.88 -12.11 8.53
N GLU A 118 6.27 -12.57 9.63
CA GLU A 118 6.10 -11.82 10.87
C GLU A 118 7.43 -11.39 11.51
N GLU A 119 8.52 -12.14 11.26
CA GLU A 119 9.90 -11.75 11.64
C GLU A 119 10.35 -10.45 10.98
N LEU A 120 9.75 -10.06 9.85
CA LEU A 120 10.05 -8.83 9.12
C LEU A 120 9.06 -7.69 9.46
N SER A 121 8.21 -7.86 10.47
CA SER A 121 7.37 -6.76 10.98
C SER A 121 8.25 -5.61 11.48
N ILE A 122 7.96 -4.40 11.02
CA ILE A 122 8.70 -3.19 11.40
C ILE A 122 8.00 -2.39 12.51
N GLY A 123 6.79 -2.77 12.91
CA GLY A 123 6.06 -2.09 13.98
C GLY A 123 4.55 -2.33 13.96
N LYS A 124 3.83 -1.58 14.80
CA LYS A 124 2.36 -1.59 14.89
C LYS A 124 1.80 -0.16 14.81
N ASP A 125 2.44 0.66 13.99
CA ASP A 125 2.17 2.08 13.89
C ASP A 125 2.62 2.62 12.53
N VAL A 126 2.05 3.76 12.14
CA VAL A 126 2.44 4.45 10.90
C VAL A 126 3.83 5.09 10.99
N PHE A 127 4.33 5.34 12.20
CA PHE A 127 5.65 5.94 12.40
C PHE A 127 6.77 5.00 11.93
N SER A 128 6.57 3.69 12.05
CA SER A 128 7.49 2.66 11.57
C SER A 128 7.64 2.72 10.04
N ALA A 129 6.55 3.00 9.33
CA ALA A 129 6.59 3.28 7.90
C ALA A 129 7.40 4.55 7.58
N GLN A 130 7.15 5.65 8.30
CA GLN A 130 7.89 6.91 8.15
C GLN A 130 9.39 6.75 8.42
N LYS A 131 9.75 5.99 9.47
CA LYS A 131 11.15 5.68 9.83
C LYS A 131 11.84 4.87 8.75
N LEU A 132 11.14 3.88 8.18
CA LEU A 132 11.67 3.08 7.08
C LEU A 132 11.91 3.96 5.85
N VAL A 133 10.94 4.80 5.48
CA VAL A 133 11.09 5.76 4.38
C VAL A 133 12.29 6.66 4.62
N LYS A 134 12.44 7.22 5.82
CA LYS A 134 13.60 8.05 6.15
C LYS A 134 14.91 7.28 6.02
N CYS A 135 14.95 6.03 6.48
CA CYS A 135 16.16 5.22 6.54
C CYS A 135 16.64 4.77 5.15
N PHE A 136 15.73 4.33 4.29
CA PHE A 136 16.07 3.72 3.00
C PHE A 136 15.78 4.59 1.78
N TYR A 137 15.08 5.71 1.95
CA TYR A 137 14.76 6.64 0.86
C TYR A 137 15.11 8.09 1.19
N GLU A 138 15.56 8.40 2.42
CA GLU A 138 15.83 9.76 2.94
C GLU A 138 14.62 10.69 3.08
N ASN A 139 13.65 10.62 2.16
CA ASN A 139 12.45 11.46 2.12
C ASN A 139 11.31 10.78 1.36
N ASN A 140 10.12 11.39 1.45
CA ASN A 140 8.92 10.87 0.80
C ASN A 140 8.99 10.89 -0.72
N ASP A 141 9.59 11.92 -1.33
CA ASP A 141 9.67 12.05 -2.79
C ASP A 141 10.48 10.89 -3.39
N ASN A 142 11.61 10.56 -2.77
CA ASN A 142 12.43 9.42 -3.13
C ASN A 142 11.69 8.10 -2.95
N TYR A 143 10.90 7.95 -1.88
CA TYR A 143 10.04 6.77 -1.72
C TYR A 143 8.99 6.69 -2.82
N ILE A 144 8.22 7.75 -3.08
CA ILE A 144 7.18 7.75 -4.11
C ILE A 144 7.76 7.44 -5.50
N ASN A 145 8.96 7.93 -5.81
CA ASN A 145 9.62 7.76 -7.11
C ASN A 145 10.57 6.56 -7.20
N PHE A 146 10.60 5.68 -6.19
CA PHE A 146 11.47 4.50 -6.15
C PHE A 146 12.98 4.81 -6.30
N TYR A 147 13.45 5.86 -5.61
CA TYR A 147 14.85 6.24 -5.50
C TYR A 147 15.41 5.93 -4.11
N PRO A 148 15.63 4.64 -3.77
CA PRO A 148 16.21 4.28 -2.49
C PRO A 148 17.68 4.72 -2.41
N VAL A 149 18.16 4.87 -1.19
CA VAL A 149 19.57 5.04 -0.87
C VAL A 149 20.15 3.75 -0.32
N HIS A 150 21.40 3.48 -0.66
CA HIS A 150 22.12 2.35 -0.09
C HIS A 150 22.51 2.67 1.35
N ARG A 151 21.93 1.96 2.31
CA ARG A 151 22.36 2.01 3.71
C ARG A 151 23.53 1.06 3.90
N GLN A 152 24.63 1.51 4.50
CA GLN A 152 25.69 0.56 4.90
C GLN A 152 25.17 -0.39 5.99
N SER A 153 25.43 -1.67 5.82
CA SER A 153 25.14 -2.74 6.76
C SER A 153 26.30 -3.72 6.82
N ASP A 154 26.53 -4.32 7.97
CA ASP A 154 27.37 -5.52 8.06
C ASP A 154 26.46 -6.76 7.86
N PRO A 155 26.63 -7.56 6.80
CA PRO A 155 25.79 -8.74 6.57
C PRO A 155 25.81 -9.78 7.69
N PHE A 156 26.84 -9.81 8.53
CA PHE A 156 26.91 -10.72 9.69
C PHE A 156 26.13 -10.20 10.89
N GLU A 157 25.96 -8.87 11.01
CA GLU A 157 25.25 -8.25 12.15
C GLU A 157 23.82 -7.82 11.79
N GLU A 158 23.59 -7.41 10.54
CA GLU A 158 22.37 -6.83 9.99
C GLU A 158 21.95 -7.51 8.66
N PRO A 159 21.79 -8.86 8.61
CA PRO A 159 21.43 -9.57 7.39
C PRO A 159 20.09 -9.10 6.80
N ASP A 160 19.10 -8.75 7.64
CA ASP A 160 17.79 -8.29 7.18
C ASP A 160 17.87 -6.94 6.46
N VAL A 161 18.76 -6.05 6.94
CA VAL A 161 19.02 -4.76 6.29
C VAL A 161 19.67 -4.97 4.94
N GLU A 162 20.66 -5.86 4.85
CA GLU A 162 21.30 -6.20 3.58
C GLU A 162 20.29 -6.77 2.57
N CYS A 163 19.41 -7.67 3.01
CA CYS A 163 18.35 -8.22 2.18
C CYS A 163 17.37 -7.13 1.72
N TYR A 164 16.99 -6.21 2.62
CA TYR A 164 16.10 -5.10 2.27
C TYR A 164 16.77 -4.08 1.33
N ASN A 165 18.05 -3.76 1.52
CA ASN A 165 18.85 -2.95 0.58
C ASN A 165 18.81 -3.57 -0.83
N ARG A 166 19.10 -4.86 -0.93
CA ARG A 166 19.06 -5.59 -2.22
C ARG A 166 17.67 -5.57 -2.85
N LEU A 167 16.62 -5.72 -2.06
CA LEU A 167 15.24 -5.64 -2.51
C LEU A 167 14.91 -4.28 -3.12
N VAL A 168 15.14 -3.19 -2.38
CA VAL A 168 14.77 -1.84 -2.84
C VAL A 168 15.66 -1.39 -4.02
N LEU A 169 16.95 -1.73 -4.00
CA LEU A 169 17.88 -1.41 -5.09
C LEU A 169 17.64 -2.28 -6.34
N GLY A 170 17.24 -3.55 -6.17
CA GLY A 170 16.87 -4.44 -7.29
C GLY A 170 15.65 -3.92 -8.05
N HIS A 171 14.68 -3.35 -7.32
CA HIS A 171 13.52 -2.71 -7.95
C HIS A 171 13.92 -1.51 -8.83
N SER A 172 14.88 -0.67 -8.39
CA SER A 172 15.35 0.47 -9.19
C SER A 172 15.96 0.08 -10.54
N LYS A 173 16.34 -1.19 -10.72
CA LYS A 173 16.89 -1.76 -11.96
C LYS A 173 15.83 -2.42 -12.85
N GLY A 174 14.55 -2.40 -12.45
CA GLY A 174 13.44 -3.00 -13.20
C GLY A 174 13.35 -4.53 -13.08
N GLU A 175 14.08 -5.13 -12.15
CA GLU A 175 14.14 -6.59 -11.98
C GLU A 175 12.96 -7.15 -11.15
N LEU A 176 12.19 -6.27 -10.50
CA LEU A 176 11.12 -6.63 -9.56
C LEU A 176 9.87 -5.77 -9.75
N ASP A 177 8.71 -6.32 -9.37
CA ASP A 177 7.41 -5.63 -9.30
C ASP A 177 7.41 -4.51 -8.23
N GLY A 178 6.71 -3.38 -8.46
CA GLY A 178 6.63 -2.21 -7.56
C GLY A 178 6.12 -2.50 -6.15
N ARG A 179 5.31 -3.55 -6.01
CA ARG A 179 4.81 -4.04 -4.71
C ARG A 179 5.90 -4.60 -3.80
N SER A 180 7.00 -5.09 -4.39
CA SER A 180 8.10 -5.70 -3.64
C SER A 180 8.75 -4.77 -2.62
N SER A 181 8.55 -3.45 -2.73
CA SER A 181 9.05 -2.44 -1.80
C SER A 181 7.99 -1.47 -1.30
N THR A 182 6.70 -1.80 -1.46
CA THR A 182 5.61 -0.94 -1.00
C THR A 182 5.20 -1.31 0.40
N ILE A 183 5.36 -0.37 1.34
CA ILE A 183 5.09 -0.59 2.76
C ILE A 183 3.61 -0.92 2.96
N GLU A 184 3.35 -2.02 3.64
CA GLU A 184 2.01 -2.54 3.94
C GLU A 184 1.67 -2.30 5.41
N ILE A 185 0.45 -1.82 5.66
CA ILE A 185 -0.13 -1.65 6.99
C ILE A 185 -1.36 -2.54 7.09
N ILE A 186 -1.40 -3.37 8.12
CA ILE A 186 -2.47 -4.33 8.35
C ILE A 186 -3.25 -3.93 9.60
N SER A 187 -4.57 -3.91 9.48
CA SER A 187 -5.52 -3.78 10.59
C SER A 187 -6.28 -5.08 10.79
N ASN A 188 -6.59 -5.42 12.04
CA ASN A 188 -7.55 -6.48 12.39
C ASN A 188 -8.92 -5.91 12.80
N LYS A 189 -9.15 -4.63 12.55
CA LYS A 189 -10.39 -3.91 12.84
C LYS A 189 -11.02 -3.39 11.55
N ASN A 190 -12.35 -3.31 11.56
CA ASN A 190 -13.09 -2.58 10.53
C ASN A 190 -12.77 -1.08 10.65
N ILE A 191 -12.57 -0.40 9.52
CA ILE A 191 -12.20 1.02 9.51
C ILE A 191 -13.41 1.85 9.03
N PRO A 192 -13.91 2.82 9.83
CA PRO A 192 -15.06 3.64 9.46
C PRO A 192 -14.86 4.41 8.14
N THR A 193 -15.91 4.58 7.35
CA THR A 193 -15.84 5.37 6.10
C THR A 193 -15.57 6.85 6.36
N SER A 194 -15.71 7.33 7.59
CA SER A 194 -15.31 8.69 7.99
C SER A 194 -13.80 8.94 7.86
N ASN A 195 -12.98 7.89 7.77
CA ASN A 195 -11.53 8.02 7.58
C ASN A 195 -11.16 8.16 6.09
N ILE A 196 -12.11 7.91 5.18
CA ILE A 196 -11.92 8.02 3.74
C ILE A 196 -12.03 9.48 3.35
N ILE A 197 -11.04 9.99 2.63
CA ILE A 197 -11.02 11.37 2.12
C ILE A 197 -11.27 11.43 0.61
N ALA A 198 -10.93 10.37 -0.12
CA ALA A 198 -11.14 10.30 -1.56
C ALA A 198 -11.26 8.87 -2.06
N ILE A 199 -11.87 8.73 -3.24
CA ILE A 199 -11.93 7.49 -4.00
C ILE A 199 -11.53 7.79 -5.44
N ILE A 200 -10.56 7.05 -5.97
CA ILE A 200 -10.23 7.02 -7.40
C ILE A 200 -10.98 5.84 -8.02
N ALA A 201 -11.86 6.15 -8.97
CA ALA A 201 -12.75 5.17 -9.61
C ALA A 201 -12.65 5.18 -11.14
N PRO A 202 -13.10 4.12 -11.82
CA PRO A 202 -13.19 4.11 -13.28
C PRO A 202 -14.06 5.25 -13.80
N ASN A 203 -13.65 5.85 -14.92
CA ASN A 203 -14.44 6.86 -15.63
C ASN A 203 -15.86 6.40 -16.04
N ASP A 204 -16.14 5.10 -16.06
CA ASP A 204 -17.49 4.53 -16.25
C ASP A 204 -18.51 5.12 -15.25
N PHE A 205 -18.06 5.47 -14.04
CA PHE A 205 -18.92 6.01 -12.99
C PHE A 205 -19.16 7.53 -13.09
N LYS A 206 -18.57 8.21 -14.08
CA LYS A 206 -18.65 9.68 -14.21
C LYS A 206 -20.08 10.22 -14.30
N ASN A 207 -21.02 9.43 -14.80
CA ASN A 207 -22.44 9.83 -14.96
C ASN A 207 -23.35 9.33 -13.83
N SER A 208 -22.80 8.65 -12.82
CA SER A 208 -23.57 8.14 -11.68
C SER A 208 -23.84 9.26 -10.67
N HIS A 209 -25.00 9.93 -10.82
CA HIS A 209 -25.43 10.99 -9.90
C HIS A 209 -25.67 10.47 -8.48
N SER A 210 -26.20 9.24 -8.35
CA SER A 210 -26.44 8.62 -7.05
C SER A 210 -25.15 8.40 -6.28
N LEU A 211 -24.09 7.92 -6.94
CA LEU A 211 -22.78 7.75 -6.33
C LEU A 211 -22.19 9.09 -5.89
N LYS A 212 -22.19 10.09 -6.78
CA LYS A 212 -21.67 11.43 -6.47
C LYS A 212 -22.36 12.03 -5.25
N ASN A 213 -23.69 12.09 -5.27
CA ASN A 213 -24.47 12.64 -4.15
C ASN A 213 -24.19 11.91 -2.84
N LYS A 214 -24.01 10.57 -2.88
CA LYS A 214 -23.70 9.78 -1.70
C LYS A 214 -22.32 10.11 -1.14
N LEU A 215 -21.30 10.24 -1.99
CA LEU A 215 -19.94 10.60 -1.59
C LEU A 215 -19.86 12.06 -1.11
N ASP A 216 -20.54 12.99 -1.78
CA ASP A 216 -20.61 14.40 -1.37
C ASP A 216 -21.22 14.54 0.03
N THR A 217 -22.27 13.77 0.33
CA THR A 217 -22.90 13.73 1.66
C THR A 217 -21.93 13.23 2.75
N LEU A 218 -20.98 12.38 2.37
CA LEU A 218 -19.96 11.82 3.26
C LEU A 218 -18.68 12.67 3.30
N GLY A 219 -18.58 13.73 2.49
CA GLY A 219 -17.37 14.53 2.36
C GLY A 219 -16.21 13.79 1.68
N ILE A 220 -16.51 12.78 0.87
CA ILE A 220 -15.51 11.96 0.16
C ILE A 220 -15.34 12.48 -1.26
N GLU A 221 -14.12 12.86 -1.64
CA GLU A 221 -13.82 13.33 -3.00
C GLU A 221 -13.83 12.16 -4.01
N LEU A 222 -14.44 12.36 -5.18
CA LEU A 222 -14.46 11.37 -6.25
C LEU A 222 -13.54 11.80 -7.40
N GLN A 223 -12.45 11.05 -7.57
CA GLN A 223 -11.52 11.16 -8.68
C GLN A 223 -11.75 10.05 -9.70
N PHE A 224 -11.35 10.30 -10.95
CA PHE A 224 -11.51 9.33 -12.03
C PHE A 224 -10.21 9.02 -12.71
N TYR A 225 -9.96 7.74 -12.92
CA TYR A 225 -8.93 7.30 -13.85
C TYR A 225 -9.57 6.88 -15.17
N PHE A 226 -8.83 7.07 -16.25
CA PHE A 226 -9.30 6.68 -17.56
C PHE A 226 -9.13 5.18 -17.77
N SER A 227 -10.23 4.49 -18.09
CA SER A 227 -10.22 3.08 -18.43
C SER A 227 -10.69 2.91 -19.88
N ARG A 228 -9.92 2.23 -20.73
CA ARG A 228 -10.45 1.73 -22.03
C ARG A 228 -10.87 0.29 -21.81
N SER A 229 -12.09 -0.06 -22.19
CA SER A 229 -12.50 -1.46 -22.25
C SER A 229 -12.25 -2.01 -23.66
N PRO A 230 -11.69 -3.23 -23.80
CA PRO A 230 -11.05 -4.06 -22.78
C PRO A 230 -9.56 -3.68 -22.54
N GLN A 231 -9.08 -3.78 -21.31
CA GLN A 231 -7.66 -3.60 -20.94
C GLN A 231 -7.24 -4.67 -19.91
N MET A 232 -5.95 -5.03 -19.91
CA MET A 232 -5.35 -5.80 -18.82
C MET A 232 -5.39 -5.02 -17.52
N VAL A 233 -5.61 -5.71 -16.41
CA VAL A 233 -5.72 -5.06 -15.09
C VAL A 233 -4.41 -4.43 -14.63
N ASP A 234 -3.26 -4.95 -15.04
CA ASP A 234 -1.95 -4.34 -14.75
C ASP A 234 -1.83 -2.91 -15.31
N ASN A 235 -2.56 -2.60 -16.40
CA ASN A 235 -2.60 -1.25 -16.94
C ASN A 235 -3.36 -0.27 -16.03
N PHE A 236 -4.13 -0.74 -15.05
CA PHE A 236 -4.82 0.14 -14.10
C PHE A 236 -3.91 0.57 -12.95
N SER A 237 -2.93 -0.25 -12.52
CA SER A 237 -2.06 0.10 -11.38
C SER A 237 -1.32 1.40 -11.63
N SER A 238 -0.67 1.54 -12.80
CA SER A 238 0.08 2.75 -13.16
C SER A 238 -0.80 4.00 -13.29
N VAL A 239 -2.02 3.87 -13.85
CA VAL A 239 -2.93 5.01 -14.01
C VAL A 239 -3.54 5.42 -12.66
N ILE A 240 -3.91 4.45 -11.82
CA ILE A 240 -4.39 4.71 -10.46
C ILE A 240 -3.29 5.36 -9.62
N GLN A 241 -2.06 4.85 -9.69
CA GLN A 241 -0.89 5.43 -9.03
C GLN A 241 -0.65 6.87 -9.48
N HIS A 242 -0.78 7.16 -10.77
CA HIS A 242 -0.66 8.53 -11.28
C HIS A 242 -1.73 9.46 -10.69
N CYS A 243 -3.00 9.04 -10.71
CA CYS A 243 -4.09 9.81 -10.10
C CYS A 243 -3.89 9.99 -8.59
N PHE A 244 -3.39 8.97 -7.90
CA PHE A 244 -3.09 9.01 -6.47
C PHE A 244 -1.97 9.99 -6.15
N ASN A 245 -0.87 10.00 -6.93
CA ASN A 245 0.23 10.95 -6.75
C ASN A 245 -0.27 12.39 -6.91
N GLN A 246 -1.07 12.67 -7.94
CA GLN A 246 -1.66 14.00 -8.13
C GLN A 246 -2.53 14.43 -6.94
N PHE A 247 -3.33 13.51 -6.40
CA PHE A 247 -4.15 13.79 -5.23
C PHE A 247 -3.31 14.01 -3.97
N GLN A 248 -2.29 13.18 -3.75
CA GLN A 248 -1.39 13.27 -2.60
C GLN A 248 -0.60 14.58 -2.61
N ASP A 249 -0.04 15.00 -3.75
CA ASP A 249 0.69 16.25 -3.88
C ASP A 249 -0.21 17.46 -3.56
N ALA A 250 -1.45 17.46 -4.07
CA ALA A 250 -2.42 18.51 -3.77
C ALA A 250 -2.81 18.54 -2.29
N HIS A 251 -2.95 17.38 -1.64
CA HIS A 251 -3.26 17.28 -0.22
C HIS A 251 -2.11 17.73 0.67
N VAL A 252 -0.88 17.40 0.30
CA VAL A 252 0.33 17.83 1.02
C VAL A 252 0.52 19.35 0.93
N GLN A 253 0.25 19.97 -0.23
CA GLN A 253 0.35 21.42 -0.40
C GLN A 253 -0.72 22.23 0.36
N ALA A 254 -1.84 21.59 0.71
CA ALA A 254 -2.98 22.25 1.35
C ALA A 254 -2.94 22.23 2.89
N ASN A 255 -2.05 21.46 3.50
CA ASN A 255 -1.91 21.30 4.96
C ASN A 255 -0.54 21.76 5.45
#